data_AF-A0A7Z0C2R7-F1
#
_entry.id   AF-A0A7Z0C2R7-F1
#
_cell.length_a   1.000
_cell.length_b   1.000
_cell.length_c   1.000
_cell.angle_alpha   90.00
_cell.angle_beta   90.00
_cell.angle_gamma   90.00
#
_symmetry.space_group_name_H-M   'P 1'
#
loop_
_entity.id
_entity.type
_entity.pdbx_description
1 polymer ?
#
loop_
_entity_poly.entity_id
_entity_poly.type
_entity_poly.pdbx_seq_one_letter_code
_entity_poly.pdbx_strand_id
1 'polypeptide(L)'
;MTRSSRLLVAILLLVGTPWPAQAVPRGDEAVVEQVPARERHRTDLVAVPQRAWVVLRGHGWGHGHGMSQYGAGGAATSGLTWHEILDFYYPGTATGHADGEMRVLVTADITPDLVVRHQPGLTLLDGGAAFVLPSGVTDQWRIVPTASGTVLQRRTTKGGVVRWRKDRPVSVGAGFTAGAAPVVLVTPAGETGYRGRLLSVPGSEGRDTVNVLGLEDYVRGVVTREMPASWPAAAIAAQAVAARTYAVRARAGAAGRTYDVCDTTACQVYGGAAGETAAGSAAVSATAGTILTWQGAPALTMYSSSNGGRSLGVDGVPYLVDRRDPWDDWAPNPNHTWMRRIADDTLESRWPALGELTGIRVLAREGGGEWGGRVLGVRLVGTAGAVTVPAAELKAALGLKERWFTLVGARRRW
;
A
#
# COMPACT_ATOMS: atom_id res chain seq x y z
N MET A 1 51.19 4.34 -52.29
CA MET A 1 50.90 2.89 -52.22
C MET A 1 51.43 2.34 -50.90
N THR A 2 50.52 1.80 -50.06
CA THR A 2 50.71 0.70 -49.07
C THR A 2 51.88 0.80 -48.06
N ARG A 3 51.73 0.75 -46.73
CA ARG A 3 50.81 0.04 -45.84
C ARG A 3 50.74 0.78 -44.49
N SER A 4 49.51 0.87 -43.98
CA SER A 4 49.18 1.36 -42.64
C SER A 4 49.37 0.24 -41.61
N SER A 5 50.11 0.52 -40.54
CA SER A 5 50.25 -0.36 -39.37
C SER A 5 49.26 0.11 -38.31
N ARG A 6 48.27 -0.74 -38.02
CA ARG A 6 47.17 -0.48 -37.08
C ARG A 6 47.68 -0.48 -35.64
N LEU A 7 47.63 0.66 -34.97
CA LEU A 7 47.65 0.74 -33.52
C LEU A 7 46.19 0.66 -33.04
N LEU A 8 45.80 -0.45 -32.42
CA LEU A 8 44.52 -0.56 -31.72
C LEU A 8 44.61 0.26 -30.43
N VAL A 9 44.00 1.45 -30.42
CA VAL A 9 43.64 2.16 -29.20
C VAL A 9 42.27 1.64 -28.79
N ALA A 10 42.23 0.80 -27.76
CA ALA A 10 40.99 0.40 -27.10
C ALA A 10 40.47 1.61 -26.29
N ILE A 11 39.56 2.38 -26.88
CA ILE A 11 38.74 3.35 -26.16
C ILE A 11 37.69 2.53 -25.40
N LEU A 12 37.88 2.37 -24.09
CA LEU A 12 36.89 1.81 -23.19
C LEU A 12 35.80 2.87 -22.97
N LEU A 13 34.82 2.91 -23.86
CA LEU A 13 33.56 3.61 -23.63
C LEU A 13 32.80 2.88 -22.51
N LEU A 14 32.89 3.39 -21.28
CA LEU A 14 31.96 3.07 -20.20
C LEU A 14 30.59 3.69 -20.53
N VAL A 15 29.91 3.12 -21.51
CA VAL A 15 28.47 3.29 -21.67
C VAL A 15 27.85 2.43 -20.58
N GLY A 16 27.35 3.07 -19.53
CA GLY A 16 26.52 2.41 -18.52
C GLY A 16 25.40 1.68 -19.25
N THR A 17 25.45 0.35 -19.22
CA THR A 17 24.41 -0.50 -19.78
C THR A 17 23.10 -0.12 -19.09
N PRO A 18 22.04 0.26 -19.82
CA PRO A 18 20.73 0.37 -19.21
C PRO A 18 20.40 -0.97 -18.57
N TRP A 19 19.92 -0.93 -17.32
CA TRP A 19 19.37 -2.08 -16.61
C TRP A 19 18.53 -2.90 -17.60
N PRO A 20 18.73 -4.23 -17.74
CA PRO A 20 17.73 -5.03 -18.40
C PRO A 20 16.45 -4.86 -17.59
N ALA A 21 15.41 -4.32 -18.23
CA ALA A 21 14.06 -4.44 -17.74
C ALA A 21 13.74 -5.94 -17.73
N GLN A 22 14.13 -6.61 -16.65
CA GLN A 22 13.63 -7.94 -16.35
C GLN A 22 12.13 -7.76 -16.14
N ALA A 23 11.37 -8.24 -17.10
CA ALA A 23 9.95 -8.40 -16.97
C ALA A 23 9.69 -9.08 -15.62
N VAL A 24 8.92 -8.41 -14.76
CA VAL A 24 8.30 -9.06 -13.62
C VAL A 24 7.57 -10.28 -14.18
N PRO A 25 7.92 -11.52 -13.78
CA PRO A 25 7.20 -12.69 -14.24
C PRO A 25 5.71 -12.51 -13.91
N ARG A 26 4.85 -12.56 -14.92
CA ARG A 26 3.42 -12.78 -14.68
C ARG A 26 3.32 -14.17 -14.07
N GLY A 27 2.87 -14.23 -12.81
CA GLY A 27 2.83 -15.44 -12.00
C GLY A 27 1.82 -16.50 -12.44
N ASP A 28 1.63 -16.68 -13.75
CA ASP A 28 0.74 -17.66 -14.35
C ASP A 28 1.51 -18.43 -15.43
N GLU A 29 2.44 -19.30 -15.03
CA GLU A 29 2.86 -20.44 -15.87
C GLU A 29 3.60 -21.50 -15.04
N ALA A 30 2.91 -22.63 -14.86
CA ALA A 30 3.35 -23.99 -14.53
C ALA A 30 4.54 -24.21 -13.56
N VAL A 31 4.21 -24.62 -12.32
CA VAL A 31 5.00 -25.62 -11.58
C VAL A 31 4.12 -26.85 -11.35
N VAL A 32 4.27 -27.85 -12.23
CA VAL A 32 3.96 -29.24 -11.90
C VAL A 32 5.30 -29.86 -11.51
N GLU A 33 5.63 -29.79 -10.24
CA GLU A 33 6.77 -30.51 -9.66
C GLU A 33 6.25 -31.44 -8.56
N GLN A 34 6.66 -32.70 -8.62
CA GLN A 34 6.20 -33.76 -7.73
C GLN A 34 6.75 -33.54 -6.32
N VAL A 35 5.86 -33.19 -5.40
CA VAL A 35 6.19 -33.08 -3.97
C VAL A 35 6.31 -34.50 -3.37
N PRO A 36 7.44 -34.87 -2.75
CA PRO A 36 7.60 -36.16 -2.10
C PRO A 36 6.69 -36.28 -0.87
N ALA A 37 6.10 -37.46 -0.70
CA ALA A 37 5.15 -37.77 0.35
C ALA A 37 5.83 -37.89 1.73
N ARG A 38 5.87 -36.80 2.49
CA ARG A 38 6.04 -36.68 3.96
C ARG A 38 5.97 -35.18 4.24
N GLU A 39 4.87 -34.56 4.68
CA GLU A 39 4.04 -34.83 5.86
C GLU A 39 2.54 -34.66 5.53
N ARG A 40 1.71 -35.60 5.98
CA ARG A 40 0.26 -35.60 5.77
C ARG A 40 -0.43 -34.62 6.74
N HIS A 41 -0.52 -33.35 6.38
CA HIS A 41 -1.48 -32.43 7.01
C HIS A 41 -2.73 -32.32 6.11
N ARG A 42 -3.68 -33.25 6.34
CA ARG A 42 -5.00 -33.44 5.71
C ARG A 42 -5.39 -32.44 4.60
N THR A 43 -5.05 -32.82 3.38
CA THR A 43 -5.60 -32.37 2.08
C THR A 43 -6.99 -32.97 1.80
N ASP A 44 -7.75 -33.32 2.84
CA ASP A 44 -9.02 -34.03 2.68
C ASP A 44 -10.04 -33.09 2.04
N LEU A 45 -10.80 -33.62 1.09
CA LEU A 45 -11.96 -32.92 0.53
C LEU A 45 -12.96 -32.69 1.68
N VAL A 46 -13.16 -31.44 2.07
CA VAL A 46 -14.22 -31.09 3.03
C VAL A 46 -15.53 -31.12 2.28
N ALA A 47 -16.37 -32.13 2.58
CA ALA A 47 -17.71 -32.22 2.03
C ALA A 47 -18.56 -31.06 2.54
N VAL A 48 -19.29 -30.43 1.62
CA VAL A 48 -20.18 -29.30 1.89
C VAL A 48 -21.62 -29.79 1.71
N PRO A 49 -22.44 -29.88 2.77
CA PRO A 49 -23.85 -30.17 2.62
C PRO A 49 -24.57 -28.96 2.00
N GLN A 50 -25.72 -29.20 1.37
CA GLN A 50 -26.55 -28.10 0.85
C GLN A 50 -26.89 -27.08 1.93
N ARG A 51 -26.89 -25.80 1.54
CA ARG A 51 -27.14 -24.65 2.41
C ARG A 51 -26.21 -24.71 3.62
N ALA A 52 -24.91 -24.58 3.42
CA ALA A 52 -23.91 -24.66 4.48
C ALA A 52 -23.07 -23.39 4.68
N TRP A 53 -22.60 -23.23 5.92
CA TRP A 53 -21.43 -22.44 6.26
C TRP A 53 -20.18 -23.28 6.08
N VAL A 54 -19.28 -22.85 5.20
CA VAL A 54 -17.87 -23.28 5.16
C VAL A 54 -17.12 -22.53 6.26
N VAL A 55 -16.46 -23.25 7.16
CA VAL A 55 -15.76 -22.66 8.31
C VAL A 55 -14.25 -22.74 8.09
N LEU A 56 -13.61 -21.57 8.12
CA LEU A 56 -12.17 -21.41 8.06
C LEU A 56 -11.63 -20.98 9.41
N ARG A 57 -10.46 -21.51 9.78
CA ARG A 57 -9.59 -20.94 10.81
C ARG A 57 -8.30 -20.51 10.14
N GLY A 58 -7.80 -19.33 10.48
CA GLY A 58 -6.58 -18.81 9.88
C GLY A 58 -5.72 -17.96 10.79
N HIS A 59 -4.62 -17.49 10.24
CA HIS A 59 -3.61 -16.65 10.88
C HIS A 59 -3.34 -15.39 10.06
N GLY A 60 -2.87 -14.35 10.75
CA GLY A 60 -2.40 -13.11 10.14
C GLY A 60 -3.49 -12.25 9.50
N TRP A 61 -3.06 -11.06 9.09
CA TRP A 61 -3.86 -10.15 8.26
C TRP A 61 -2.93 -9.29 7.41
N GLY A 62 -3.09 -9.43 6.09
CA GLY A 62 -2.31 -8.72 5.09
C GLY A 62 -1.58 -9.69 4.17
N HIS A 63 -0.28 -9.49 3.94
CA HIS A 63 0.51 -10.30 3.00
C HIS A 63 1.60 -11.14 3.67
N GLY A 64 1.90 -10.92 4.96
CA GLY A 64 2.86 -11.74 5.71
C GLY A 64 4.34 -11.45 5.42
N HIS A 65 4.69 -10.82 4.30
CA HIS A 65 6.07 -10.38 4.05
C HIS A 65 6.53 -9.23 4.96
N GLY A 66 7.78 -9.28 5.41
CA GLY A 66 8.42 -8.23 6.19
C GLY A 66 7.80 -8.01 7.58
N MET A 67 7.69 -6.75 7.99
CA MET A 67 7.31 -6.39 9.36
C MET A 67 5.83 -6.66 9.67
N SER A 68 5.57 -7.39 10.76
CA SER A 68 4.24 -7.45 11.39
C SER A 68 4.05 -6.22 12.26
N GLN A 69 3.00 -5.44 12.04
CA GLN A 69 2.69 -4.28 12.87
C GLN A 69 2.39 -4.70 14.31
N TYR A 70 1.52 -5.71 14.49
CA TYR A 70 1.25 -6.26 15.81
C TYR A 70 2.48 -6.92 16.43
N GLY A 71 3.31 -7.60 15.63
CA GLY A 71 4.56 -8.17 16.10
C GLY A 71 5.58 -7.12 16.55
N ALA A 72 5.70 -6.00 15.84
CA ALA A 72 6.46 -4.84 16.30
C ALA A 72 5.92 -4.27 17.63
N GLY A 73 4.59 -4.24 17.80
CA GLY A 73 3.94 -3.88 19.06
C GLY A 73 4.29 -4.84 20.21
N GLY A 74 4.25 -6.15 19.97
CA GLY A 74 4.65 -7.18 20.92
C GLY A 74 6.14 -7.13 21.27
N ALA A 75 7.00 -6.90 20.28
CA ALA A 75 8.45 -6.76 20.45
C ALA A 75 8.78 -5.53 21.29
N ALA A 76 8.19 -4.39 20.98
CA ALA A 76 8.36 -3.17 21.78
C ALA A 76 7.84 -3.33 23.22
N THR A 77 6.72 -4.03 23.41
CA THR A 77 6.20 -4.37 24.74
C THR A 77 7.16 -5.28 25.51
N SER A 78 7.93 -6.11 24.79
CA SER A 78 8.98 -6.97 25.34
C SER A 78 10.30 -6.24 25.58
N GLY A 79 10.34 -4.91 25.37
CA GLY A 79 11.50 -4.06 25.66
C GLY A 79 12.45 -3.85 24.47
N LEU A 80 12.13 -4.36 23.28
CA LEU A 80 12.99 -4.15 22.10
C LEU A 80 12.90 -2.69 21.64
N THR A 81 14.06 -2.15 21.27
CA THR A 81 14.18 -0.85 20.60
C THR A 81 13.67 -0.94 19.16
N TRP A 82 13.40 0.21 18.55
CA TRP A 82 12.95 0.25 17.15
C TRP A 82 14.01 -0.29 16.18
N HIS A 83 15.30 -0.14 16.48
CA HIS A 83 16.39 -0.74 15.70
C HIS A 83 16.34 -2.28 15.77
N GLU A 84 16.24 -2.85 16.97
CA GLU A 84 16.18 -4.32 17.15
C GLU A 84 14.93 -4.92 16.48
N ILE A 85 13.81 -4.20 16.52
CA ILE A 85 12.59 -4.58 15.79
C ILE A 85 12.86 -4.64 14.29
N LEU A 86 13.47 -3.60 13.72
CA LEU A 86 13.78 -3.57 12.29
C LEU A 86 14.85 -4.59 11.89
N ASP A 87 15.86 -4.81 12.71
CA ASP A 87 16.90 -5.83 12.47
C ASP A 87 16.30 -7.24 12.45
N PHE A 88 15.26 -7.49 13.24
CA PHE A 88 14.53 -8.75 13.18
C PHE A 88 13.76 -8.93 11.87
N TYR A 89 13.04 -7.90 11.43
CA TYR A 89 12.16 -7.98 10.26
C TYR A 89 12.87 -7.75 8.91
N TYR A 90 14.01 -7.07 8.91
CA TYR A 90 14.81 -6.72 7.74
C TYR A 90 16.31 -7.01 7.97
N PRO A 91 16.67 -8.27 8.31
CA PRO A 91 18.02 -8.60 8.75
C PRO A 91 19.08 -8.30 7.69
N GLY A 92 20.22 -7.77 8.15
CA GLY A 92 21.36 -7.45 7.28
C GLY A 92 21.23 -6.14 6.50
N THR A 93 20.10 -5.43 6.61
CA THR A 93 20.02 -4.05 6.13
C THR A 93 20.90 -3.13 6.97
N ALA A 94 21.33 -2.01 6.38
CA ALA A 94 22.10 -0.98 7.06
C ALA A 94 21.30 0.32 7.16
N THR A 95 21.54 1.10 8.21
CA THR A 95 20.92 2.43 8.34
C THR A 95 21.49 3.39 7.31
N GLY A 96 20.61 4.14 6.66
CA GLY A 96 20.94 5.25 5.77
C GLY A 96 20.13 6.50 6.08
N HIS A 97 20.35 7.54 5.29
CA HIS A 97 19.64 8.81 5.41
C HIS A 97 18.99 9.21 4.09
N ALA A 98 17.79 9.76 4.14
CA ALA A 98 17.10 10.32 2.98
C ALA A 98 16.13 11.44 3.37
N ASP A 99 16.00 12.43 2.49
CA ASP A 99 15.12 13.58 2.62
C ASP A 99 14.40 13.88 1.28
N GLY A 100 13.91 15.10 1.11
CA GLY A 100 13.28 15.58 -0.12
C GLY A 100 11.75 15.48 -0.13
N GLU A 101 11.15 15.76 -1.29
CA GLU A 101 9.70 15.74 -1.46
C GLU A 101 9.17 14.35 -1.87
N MET A 102 7.91 14.12 -1.52
CA MET A 102 7.09 13.02 -2.02
C MET A 102 5.91 13.60 -2.82
N ARG A 103 5.53 12.92 -3.89
CA ARG A 103 4.35 13.22 -4.70
C ARG A 103 3.35 12.08 -4.55
N VAL A 104 2.22 12.35 -3.93
CA VAL A 104 1.20 11.34 -3.62
C VAL A 104 -0.04 11.56 -4.47
N LEU A 105 -0.45 10.55 -5.25
CA LEU A 105 -1.75 10.55 -5.90
C LEU A 105 -2.86 10.43 -4.84
N VAL A 106 -3.78 11.39 -4.81
CA VAL A 106 -4.94 11.39 -3.92
C VAL A 106 -6.11 10.71 -4.63
N THR A 107 -6.29 9.40 -4.41
CA THR A 107 -7.27 8.60 -5.16
C THR A 107 -8.72 8.85 -4.72
N ALA A 108 -8.91 9.47 -3.54
CA ALA A 108 -10.23 9.88 -3.07
C ALA A 108 -10.84 11.05 -3.89
N ASP A 109 -10.01 11.78 -4.64
CA ASP A 109 -10.49 12.84 -5.53
C ASP A 109 -10.66 12.32 -6.96
N ILE A 110 -11.91 11.94 -7.27
CA ILE A 110 -12.33 11.45 -8.58
C ILE A 110 -13.03 12.52 -9.42
N THR A 111 -13.03 13.79 -8.98
CA THR A 111 -13.77 14.85 -9.67
C THR A 111 -12.95 15.43 -10.84
N PRO A 112 -13.59 16.05 -11.83
CA PRO A 112 -12.85 16.69 -12.92
C PRO A 112 -12.14 17.99 -12.50
N ASP A 113 -12.36 18.53 -11.28
CA ASP A 113 -11.82 19.79 -10.76
C ASP A 113 -11.14 19.69 -9.37
N LEU A 114 -10.02 20.37 -9.16
CA LEU A 114 -9.35 20.42 -7.85
C LEU A 114 -10.06 21.47 -7.02
N VAL A 115 -10.87 21.07 -6.05
CA VAL A 115 -11.63 22.00 -5.18
C VAL A 115 -10.98 22.10 -3.80
N VAL A 116 -10.71 23.33 -3.35
CA VAL A 116 -10.18 23.59 -2.01
C VAL A 116 -11.03 24.60 -1.27
N ARG A 117 -11.14 24.44 0.05
CA ARG A 117 -11.76 25.45 0.92
C ARG A 117 -10.87 26.69 1.00
N HIS A 118 -11.48 27.86 0.96
CA HIS A 118 -10.75 29.08 1.26
C HIS A 118 -10.38 29.15 2.75
N GLN A 119 -9.16 29.61 3.01
CA GLN A 119 -8.64 29.89 4.35
C GLN A 119 -7.60 31.03 4.28
N PRO A 120 -7.30 31.71 5.39
CA PRO A 120 -6.22 32.70 5.44
C PRO A 120 -4.89 32.12 4.94
N GLY A 121 -4.19 32.87 4.10
CA GLY A 121 -2.90 32.45 3.53
C GLY A 121 -2.99 31.43 2.38
N LEU A 122 -4.20 31.02 1.97
CA LEU A 122 -4.36 30.17 0.78
C LEU A 122 -3.77 30.88 -0.44
N THR A 123 -2.87 30.19 -1.12
CA THR A 123 -2.04 30.73 -2.20
C THR A 123 -2.17 29.82 -3.41
N LEU A 124 -2.46 30.41 -4.56
CA LEU A 124 -2.42 29.76 -5.87
C LEU A 124 -0.98 29.69 -6.37
N LEU A 125 -0.56 28.49 -6.76
CA LEU A 125 0.71 28.21 -7.41
C LEU A 125 0.47 28.02 -8.90
N ASP A 126 1.12 28.81 -9.74
CA ASP A 126 0.88 28.80 -11.19
C ASP A 126 2.13 29.26 -11.96
N GLY A 127 2.66 28.42 -12.85
CA GLY A 127 3.80 28.77 -13.71
C GLY A 127 5.07 29.19 -12.97
N GLY A 128 5.27 28.69 -11.73
CA GLY A 128 6.38 29.08 -10.86
C GLY A 128 6.13 30.33 -10.02
N ALA A 129 5.01 31.03 -10.22
CA ALA A 129 4.58 32.16 -9.41
C ALA A 129 3.59 31.74 -8.31
N ALA A 130 3.52 32.54 -7.25
CA ALA A 130 2.63 32.34 -6.11
C ALA A 130 1.75 33.58 -5.89
N PHE A 131 0.43 33.37 -5.76
CA PHE A 131 -0.55 34.45 -5.63
C PHE A 131 -1.45 34.16 -4.43
N VAL A 132 -1.38 35.01 -3.39
CA VAL A 132 -2.28 34.89 -2.23
C VAL A 132 -3.71 35.19 -2.69
N LEU A 133 -4.62 34.27 -2.40
CA LEU A 133 -6.01 34.40 -2.79
C LEU A 133 -6.76 35.31 -1.81
N PRO A 134 -7.58 36.26 -2.30
CA PRO A 134 -8.21 37.27 -1.47
C PRO A 134 -9.22 36.68 -0.49
N SER A 135 -9.27 37.23 0.72
CA SER A 135 -10.26 36.87 1.73
C SER A 135 -11.61 37.54 1.51
N GLY A 136 -12.68 36.88 1.97
CA GLY A 136 -14.04 37.42 1.94
C GLY A 136 -14.76 37.37 0.59
N VAL A 137 -14.12 36.88 -0.48
CA VAL A 137 -14.74 36.83 -1.83
C VAL A 137 -15.38 35.50 -2.19
N THR A 138 -15.02 34.43 -1.46
CA THR A 138 -15.52 33.06 -1.66
C THR A 138 -15.16 32.18 -0.46
N ASP A 139 -15.91 31.09 -0.29
CA ASP A 139 -15.63 30.00 0.63
C ASP A 139 -14.84 28.85 -0.02
N GLN A 140 -14.79 28.78 -1.37
CA GLN A 140 -14.09 27.71 -2.09
C GLN A 140 -13.49 28.18 -3.42
N TRP A 141 -12.32 27.64 -3.73
CA TRP A 141 -11.65 27.81 -5.02
C TRP A 141 -11.59 26.48 -5.75
N ARG A 142 -11.60 26.52 -7.08
CA ARG A 142 -11.30 25.34 -7.87
C ARG A 142 -10.40 25.63 -9.07
N ILE A 143 -9.59 24.63 -9.43
CA ILE A 143 -8.89 24.56 -10.71
C ILE A 143 -9.60 23.52 -11.57
N VAL A 144 -10.07 23.92 -12.75
CA VAL A 144 -10.86 23.05 -13.64
C VAL A 144 -10.32 23.07 -15.07
N PRO A 145 -10.07 21.90 -15.68
CA PRO A 145 -9.80 21.80 -17.11
C PRO A 145 -11.03 22.22 -17.94
N THR A 146 -10.80 22.88 -19.06
CA THR A 146 -11.81 23.28 -20.05
C THR A 146 -11.34 22.89 -21.44
N ALA A 147 -12.23 22.98 -22.44
CA ALA A 147 -11.87 22.73 -23.84
C ALA A 147 -10.75 23.64 -24.37
N SER A 148 -10.49 24.79 -23.72
CA SER A 148 -9.52 25.80 -24.16
C SER A 148 -8.34 25.98 -23.20
N GLY A 149 -8.19 25.12 -22.19
CA GLY A 149 -7.07 25.19 -21.24
C GLY A 149 -7.50 24.83 -19.81
N THR A 150 -6.87 25.45 -18.82
CA THR A 150 -7.24 25.27 -17.39
C THR A 150 -7.56 26.64 -16.79
N VAL A 151 -8.56 26.71 -15.92
CA VAL A 151 -8.97 27.98 -15.30
C VAL A 151 -9.14 27.85 -13.78
N LEU A 152 -8.78 28.92 -13.08
CA LEU A 152 -9.18 29.15 -11.69
C LEU A 152 -10.60 29.69 -11.66
N GLN A 153 -11.41 29.16 -10.75
CA GLN A 153 -12.76 29.65 -10.47
C GLN A 153 -13.00 29.79 -8.97
N ARG A 154 -13.86 30.74 -8.61
CA ARG A 154 -14.34 30.93 -7.24
C ARG A 154 -15.80 30.58 -7.10
N ARG A 155 -16.18 30.00 -5.96
CA ARG A 155 -17.57 29.70 -5.62
C ARG A 155 -18.28 30.97 -5.18
N THR A 156 -19.50 31.17 -5.65
CA THR A 156 -20.34 32.30 -5.23
C THR A 156 -21.73 31.78 -4.89
N THR A 157 -22.31 32.30 -3.82
CA THR A 157 -23.68 31.98 -3.42
C THR A 157 -24.48 33.27 -3.36
N LYS A 158 -25.52 33.39 -4.19
CA LYS A 158 -26.42 34.56 -4.18
C LYS A 158 -27.87 34.06 -4.19
N GLY A 159 -28.64 34.44 -3.16
CA GLY A 159 -30.03 34.00 -3.01
C GLY A 159 -30.18 32.48 -2.94
N GLY A 160 -29.25 31.79 -2.27
CA GLY A 160 -29.22 30.32 -2.17
C GLY A 160 -28.70 29.59 -3.40
N VAL A 161 -28.45 30.27 -4.52
CA VAL A 161 -27.94 29.65 -5.75
C VAL A 161 -26.42 29.66 -5.76
N VAL A 162 -25.83 28.46 -5.79
CA VAL A 162 -24.38 28.25 -5.93
C VAL A 162 -23.97 28.35 -7.39
N ARG A 163 -22.94 29.16 -7.69
CA ARG A 163 -22.33 29.25 -9.01
C ARG A 163 -20.82 29.39 -8.94
N TRP A 164 -20.13 28.78 -9.88
CA TRP A 164 -18.71 29.01 -10.11
C TRP A 164 -18.51 30.19 -11.06
N ARG A 165 -17.57 31.06 -10.74
CA ARG A 165 -17.20 32.24 -11.54
C ARG A 165 -15.75 32.11 -11.97
N LYS A 166 -15.49 32.21 -13.27
CA LYS A 166 -14.12 32.26 -13.81
C LYS A 166 -13.40 33.47 -13.24
N ASP A 167 -12.19 33.24 -12.74
CA ASP A 167 -11.31 34.28 -12.24
C ASP A 167 -10.21 34.55 -13.27
N ARG A 168 -9.36 33.55 -13.54
CA ARG A 168 -8.29 33.65 -14.55
C ARG A 168 -7.91 32.30 -15.16
N PRO A 169 -7.34 32.26 -16.38
CA PRO A 169 -6.61 31.09 -16.87
C PRO A 169 -5.42 30.76 -15.95
N VAL A 170 -5.07 29.48 -15.86
CA VAL A 170 -3.90 28.96 -15.13
C VAL A 170 -3.17 27.91 -15.97
N SER A 171 -1.89 27.71 -15.67
CA SER A 171 -1.05 26.71 -16.34
C SER A 171 -1.46 25.28 -15.95
N VAL A 172 -1.13 24.32 -16.82
CA VAL A 172 -1.17 22.90 -16.44
C VAL A 172 -0.21 22.67 -15.27
N GLY A 173 -0.65 21.90 -14.26
CA GLY A 173 0.13 21.69 -13.03
C GLY A 173 -0.05 22.79 -11.97
N ALA A 174 -0.93 23.78 -12.20
CA ALA A 174 -1.29 24.74 -11.17
C ALA A 174 -1.90 24.06 -9.93
N GLY A 175 -1.81 24.72 -8.79
CA GLY A 175 -2.24 24.13 -7.52
C GLY A 175 -2.38 25.13 -6.39
N PHE A 176 -2.52 24.62 -5.17
CA PHE A 176 -2.75 25.40 -3.97
C PHE A 176 -1.75 25.05 -2.88
N THR A 177 -1.37 26.04 -2.07
CA THR A 177 -0.67 25.87 -0.79
C THR A 177 -1.24 26.82 0.26
N ALA A 178 -1.03 26.53 1.53
CA ALA A 178 -1.35 27.43 2.63
C ALA A 178 -0.15 27.61 3.58
N GLY A 179 1.07 27.57 3.03
CA GLY A 179 2.30 27.65 3.81
C GLY A 179 2.45 26.43 4.72
N ALA A 180 2.62 26.68 6.03
CA ALA A 180 2.72 25.60 7.03
C ALA A 180 1.36 24.96 7.39
N ALA A 181 0.24 25.62 7.09
CA ALA A 181 -1.09 25.08 7.35
C ALA A 181 -1.49 24.07 6.26
N PRO A 182 -2.25 23.01 6.61
CA PRO A 182 -2.80 22.10 5.60
C PRO A 182 -3.78 22.81 4.64
N VAL A 183 -3.71 22.48 3.36
CA VAL A 183 -4.72 22.85 2.36
C VAL A 183 -5.91 21.89 2.52
N VAL A 184 -7.12 22.42 2.68
CA VAL A 184 -8.32 21.61 2.82
C VAL A 184 -8.91 21.29 1.44
N LEU A 185 -8.69 20.06 0.98
CA LEU A 185 -9.31 19.49 -0.21
C LEU A 185 -10.79 19.19 0.08
N VAL A 186 -11.65 19.48 -0.90
CA VAL A 186 -13.08 19.19 -0.85
C VAL A 186 -13.41 18.17 -1.94
N THR A 187 -13.93 17.02 -1.55
CA THR A 187 -14.40 15.97 -2.47
C THR A 187 -15.87 15.63 -2.18
N PRO A 188 -16.55 14.84 -3.04
CA PRO A 188 -17.90 14.36 -2.74
C PRO A 188 -18.01 13.55 -1.44
N ALA A 189 -16.90 12.94 -0.99
CA ALA A 189 -16.85 12.16 0.24
C ALA A 189 -16.62 13.02 1.50
N GLY A 190 -16.21 14.28 1.35
CA GLY A 190 -15.99 15.22 2.47
C GLY A 190 -14.77 16.11 2.31
N GLU A 191 -14.35 16.73 3.42
CA GLU A 191 -13.17 17.60 3.47
C GLU A 191 -11.98 16.89 4.13
N THR A 192 -10.76 17.10 3.61
CA THR A 192 -9.53 16.57 4.23
C THR A 192 -8.38 17.55 4.06
N GLY A 193 -7.62 17.79 5.14
CA GLY A 193 -6.45 18.66 5.13
C GLY A 193 -5.18 17.93 4.66
N TYR A 194 -4.41 18.54 3.77
CA TYR A 194 -3.14 18.03 3.24
C TYR A 194 -2.02 19.04 3.45
N ARG A 195 -0.89 18.61 4.02
CA ARG A 195 0.31 19.47 4.15
C ARG A 195 0.94 19.75 2.78
N GLY A 196 1.73 20.81 2.71
CA GLY A 196 2.46 21.18 1.49
C GLY A 196 1.54 21.77 0.42
N ARG A 197 1.47 21.08 -0.73
CA ARG A 197 0.84 21.57 -1.95
C ARG A 197 -0.12 20.55 -2.53
N LEU A 198 -1.26 21.00 -3.06
CA LEU A 198 -2.15 20.18 -3.89
C LEU A 198 -2.06 20.68 -5.33
N LEU A 199 -1.65 19.82 -6.26
CA LEU A 199 -1.48 20.15 -7.66
C LEU A 199 -2.54 19.43 -8.51
N SER A 200 -3.06 20.16 -9.51
CA SER A 200 -3.89 19.62 -10.57
C SER A 200 -2.99 19.22 -11.75
N VAL A 201 -2.75 17.93 -11.94
CA VAL A 201 -1.86 17.40 -12.99
C VAL A 201 -2.66 16.62 -14.04
N PRO A 202 -2.17 16.49 -15.29
CA PRO A 202 -2.77 15.57 -16.26
C PRO A 202 -2.80 14.13 -15.71
N GLY A 203 -3.92 13.44 -15.91
CA GLY A 203 -4.22 12.17 -15.22
C GLY A 203 -5.15 11.25 -15.99
N SER A 204 -5.45 10.08 -15.42
CA SER A 204 -6.13 8.96 -16.11
C SER A 204 -7.55 9.26 -16.59
N GLU A 205 -8.23 10.23 -15.96
CA GLU A 205 -9.57 10.70 -16.36
C GLU A 205 -9.55 12.18 -16.77
N GLY A 206 -8.42 12.61 -17.34
CA GLY A 206 -8.16 14.00 -17.76
C GLY A 206 -7.31 14.77 -16.76
N ARG A 207 -7.53 14.57 -15.46
CA ARG A 207 -6.77 15.21 -14.38
C ARG A 207 -6.69 14.32 -13.14
N ASP A 208 -5.56 14.36 -12.46
CA ASP A 208 -5.36 13.81 -11.12
C ASP A 208 -5.08 14.94 -10.11
N THR A 209 -5.41 14.70 -8.84
CA THR A 209 -4.95 15.52 -7.72
C THR A 209 -3.72 14.87 -7.08
N VAL A 210 -2.60 15.60 -7.09
CA VAL A 210 -1.34 15.15 -6.50
C VAL A 210 -0.96 16.03 -5.33
N ASN A 211 -0.78 15.43 -4.15
CA ASN A 211 -0.25 16.10 -2.98
C ASN A 211 1.29 16.04 -2.98
N VAL A 212 1.93 17.20 -2.99
CA VAL A 212 3.39 17.34 -2.91
C VAL A 212 3.80 17.93 -1.57
N LEU A 213 4.63 17.20 -0.83
CA LEU A 213 5.03 17.53 0.54
C LEU A 213 6.40 16.95 0.89
N GLY A 214 7.02 17.47 1.96
CA GLY A 214 8.28 16.92 2.47
C GLY A 214 8.12 15.49 2.99
N LEU A 215 9.18 14.68 2.88
CA LEU A 215 9.19 13.27 3.28
C LEU A 215 8.70 13.04 4.71
N GLU A 216 9.11 13.88 5.67
CA GLU A 216 8.67 13.72 7.07
C GLU A 216 7.18 14.02 7.25
N ASP A 217 6.62 15.00 6.53
CA ASP A 217 5.18 15.28 6.57
C ASP A 217 4.38 14.14 5.94
N TYR A 218 4.90 13.54 4.87
CA TYR A 218 4.32 12.33 4.29
C TYR A 218 4.29 11.19 5.31
N VAL A 219 5.42 10.91 5.97
CA VAL A 219 5.53 9.82 6.94
C VAL A 219 4.59 10.05 8.13
N ARG A 220 4.38 11.29 8.60
CA ARG A 220 3.36 11.60 9.63
C ARG A 220 1.95 11.17 9.22
N GLY A 221 1.58 11.46 7.97
CA GLY A 221 0.27 11.08 7.41
C GLY A 221 0.09 9.58 7.19
N VAL A 222 1.19 8.84 6.99
CA VAL A 222 1.17 7.36 6.87
C VAL A 222 1.12 6.68 8.23
N VAL A 223 2.10 6.95 9.11
CA VAL A 223 2.27 6.25 10.40
C VAL A 223 1.00 6.29 11.23
N THR A 224 0.29 7.41 11.19
CA THR A 224 -0.91 7.60 11.99
C THR A 224 -2.12 6.78 11.50
N ARG A 225 -2.13 6.38 10.23
CA ARG A 225 -3.14 5.46 9.68
C ARG A 225 -2.76 4.00 9.85
N GLU A 226 -1.47 3.73 9.96
CA GLU A 226 -0.91 2.37 10.02
C GLU A 226 -0.80 1.84 11.45
N MET A 227 -0.54 2.68 12.44
CA MET A 227 -0.38 2.27 13.83
C MET A 227 -1.21 3.10 14.82
N PRO A 228 -1.90 2.45 15.78
CA PRO A 228 -2.57 3.15 16.86
C PRO A 228 -1.59 3.98 17.69
N ALA A 229 -1.94 5.22 17.98
CA ALA A 229 -1.11 6.13 18.78
C ALA A 229 -0.90 5.66 20.23
N SER A 230 -1.71 4.71 20.71
CA SER A 230 -1.57 4.08 22.03
C SER A 230 -0.53 2.97 22.08
N TRP A 231 0.02 2.55 20.94
CA TRP A 231 1.03 1.50 20.90
C TRP A 231 2.39 2.02 21.38
N PRO A 232 3.30 1.11 21.80
CA PRO A 232 4.61 1.50 22.28
C PRO A 232 5.39 2.36 21.27
N ALA A 233 6.07 3.40 21.75
CA ALA A 233 6.79 4.36 20.90
C ALA A 233 7.84 3.71 19.99
N ALA A 234 8.52 2.65 20.45
CA ALA A 234 9.49 1.91 19.64
C ALA A 234 8.84 1.22 18.43
N ALA A 235 7.61 0.71 18.56
CA ALA A 235 6.88 0.11 17.44
C ALA A 235 6.49 1.18 16.41
N ILE A 236 6.00 2.34 16.87
CA ILE A 236 5.65 3.48 16.01
C ILE A 236 6.90 4.02 15.30
N ALA A 237 8.04 4.08 15.98
CA ALA A 237 9.31 4.48 15.39
C ALA A 237 9.81 3.49 14.31
N ALA A 238 9.69 2.18 14.55
CA ALA A 238 10.01 1.16 13.55
C ALA A 238 9.15 1.33 12.29
N GLN A 239 7.84 1.55 12.47
CA GLN A 239 6.92 1.84 11.36
C GLN A 239 7.27 3.13 10.62
N ALA A 240 7.69 4.19 11.32
CA ALA A 240 8.12 5.43 10.66
C ALA A 240 9.31 5.18 9.73
N VAL A 241 10.32 4.43 10.17
CA VAL A 241 11.50 4.10 9.36
C VAL A 241 11.14 3.16 8.21
N ALA A 242 10.34 2.11 8.45
CA ALA A 242 9.88 1.20 7.40
C ALA A 242 9.05 1.95 6.34
N ALA A 243 8.15 2.84 6.76
CA ALA A 243 7.33 3.63 5.86
C ALA A 243 8.15 4.64 5.06
N ARG A 244 9.09 5.34 5.69
CA ARG A 244 10.01 6.27 5.02
C ARG A 244 10.86 5.57 3.97
N THR A 245 11.40 4.41 4.31
CA THR A 245 12.22 3.60 3.41
C THR A 245 11.44 3.17 2.18
N TYR A 246 10.20 2.70 2.37
CA TYR A 246 9.31 2.34 1.27
C TYR A 246 9.05 3.53 0.35
N ALA A 247 8.72 4.69 0.92
CA ALA A 247 8.46 5.92 0.18
C ALA A 247 9.66 6.35 -0.68
N VAL A 248 10.86 6.35 -0.10
CA VAL A 248 12.10 6.71 -0.80
C VAL A 248 12.41 5.72 -1.93
N ARG A 249 12.18 4.41 -1.69
CA ARG A 249 12.32 3.38 -2.73
C ARG A 249 11.32 3.59 -3.87
N ALA A 250 10.05 3.84 -3.56
CA ALA A 250 9.01 4.07 -4.54
C ALA A 250 9.30 5.31 -5.41
N ARG A 251 9.73 6.41 -4.77
CA ARG A 251 10.18 7.63 -5.45
C ARG A 251 11.32 7.36 -6.44
N ALA A 252 12.33 6.58 -6.06
CA ALA A 252 13.42 6.21 -6.95
C ALA A 252 12.95 5.40 -8.18
N GLY A 253 11.89 4.60 -8.03
CA GLY A 253 11.27 3.84 -9.12
C GLY A 253 10.24 4.61 -9.95
N ALA A 254 9.92 5.86 -9.60
CA ALA A 254 8.83 6.63 -10.20
C ALA A 254 9.29 7.62 -11.29
N ALA A 255 10.48 7.43 -11.86
CA ALA A 255 11.00 8.28 -12.92
C ALA A 255 10.00 8.40 -14.10
N GLY A 256 9.70 9.63 -14.50
CA GLY A 256 8.75 9.92 -15.58
C GLY A 256 7.26 9.89 -15.19
N ARG A 257 6.91 9.52 -13.94
CA ARG A 257 5.53 9.57 -13.44
C ARG A 257 5.19 10.93 -12.84
N THR A 258 3.90 11.27 -12.84
CA THR A 258 3.36 12.48 -12.20
C THR A 258 3.36 12.39 -10.66
N TYR A 259 3.37 11.17 -10.10
CA TYR A 259 3.43 10.89 -8.67
C TYR A 259 4.38 9.72 -8.36
N ASP A 260 4.84 9.65 -7.11
CA ASP A 260 5.75 8.64 -6.59
C ASP A 260 5.01 7.45 -5.97
N VAL A 261 3.94 7.74 -5.24
CA VAL A 261 3.11 6.78 -4.50
C VAL A 261 1.63 7.14 -4.61
N CYS A 262 0.75 6.17 -4.33
CA CYS A 262 -0.68 6.34 -4.16
C CYS A 262 -1.07 6.29 -2.67
N ASP A 263 -2.27 6.72 -2.32
CA ASP A 263 -2.78 6.79 -0.94
C ASP A 263 -3.57 5.54 -0.48
N THR A 264 -3.50 4.45 -1.23
CA THR A 264 -4.19 3.18 -0.95
C THR A 264 -3.22 2.09 -0.47
N THR A 265 -3.78 0.94 -0.06
CA THR A 265 -2.99 -0.25 0.30
C THR A 265 -2.18 -0.85 -0.84
N ALA A 266 -2.41 -0.42 -2.09
CA ALA A 266 -1.51 -0.75 -3.20
C ALA A 266 -0.14 -0.07 -3.07
N CYS A 267 -0.07 1.01 -2.28
CA CYS A 267 1.14 1.73 -1.95
C CYS A 267 1.26 1.81 -0.41
N GLN A 268 0.86 2.93 0.20
CA GLN A 268 0.75 3.08 1.66
C GLN A 268 -0.52 3.87 1.98
N VAL A 269 -1.20 3.52 3.07
CA VAL A 269 -2.41 4.27 3.46
C VAL A 269 -1.99 5.66 3.93
N TYR A 270 -2.28 6.68 3.12
CA TYR A 270 -1.93 8.06 3.40
C TYR A 270 -3.20 8.88 3.64
N GLY A 271 -3.30 9.49 4.82
CA GLY A 271 -4.52 10.17 5.27
C GLY A 271 -4.52 11.71 5.16
N GLY A 272 -3.46 12.30 4.59
CA GLY A 272 -3.19 13.72 4.76
C GLY A 272 -2.80 14.09 6.20
N ALA A 273 -2.98 15.35 6.57
CA ALA A 273 -2.79 15.84 7.93
C ALA A 273 -3.95 15.47 8.87
N ALA A 274 -5.08 15.02 8.31
CA ALA A 274 -6.24 14.61 9.08
C ALA A 274 -5.95 13.28 9.80
N GLY A 275 -5.75 13.38 11.12
CA GLY A 275 -5.56 12.25 12.01
C GLY A 275 -4.21 12.22 12.70
N GLU A 276 -3.22 13.03 12.28
CA GLU A 276 -1.89 13.10 12.91
C GLU A 276 -1.98 13.16 14.44
N THR A 277 -1.23 12.30 15.11
CA THR A 277 -1.19 12.26 16.58
C THR A 277 0.14 12.77 17.11
N ALA A 278 0.15 13.21 18.37
CA ALA A 278 1.38 13.62 19.05
C ALA A 278 2.40 12.47 19.13
N ALA A 279 1.94 11.25 19.45
CA ALA A 279 2.80 10.07 19.52
C ALA A 279 3.40 9.70 18.15
N GLY A 280 2.58 9.68 17.09
CA GLY A 280 3.06 9.48 15.72
C GLY A 280 4.08 10.54 15.31
N SER A 281 3.76 11.82 15.53
CA SER A 281 4.65 12.94 15.21
C SER A 281 5.97 12.89 15.97
N ALA A 282 5.96 12.48 17.24
CA ALA A 282 7.16 12.31 18.05
C ALA A 282 8.03 11.17 17.50
N ALA A 283 7.45 10.02 17.15
CA ALA A 283 8.18 8.89 16.57
C ALA A 283 8.79 9.21 15.20
N VAL A 284 8.07 9.93 14.34
CA VAL A 284 8.60 10.41 13.06
C VAL A 284 9.79 11.35 13.30
N SER A 285 9.64 12.31 14.21
CA SER A 285 10.70 13.28 14.52
C SER A 285 11.93 12.62 15.14
N ALA A 286 11.73 11.62 16.01
CA ALA A 286 12.83 10.87 16.64
C ALA A 286 13.61 9.99 15.65
N THR A 287 13.03 9.69 14.49
CA THR A 287 13.64 8.86 13.43
C THR A 287 13.85 9.65 12.14
N ALA A 288 13.84 10.98 12.20
CA ALA A 288 13.82 11.85 11.03
C ALA A 288 14.95 11.51 10.05
N GLY A 289 14.59 11.38 8.77
CA GLY A 289 15.49 11.01 7.68
C GLY A 289 16.08 9.60 7.73
N THR A 290 15.84 8.81 8.79
CA THR A 290 16.41 7.47 8.90
C THR A 290 15.67 6.48 8.00
N ILE A 291 16.42 5.75 7.18
CA ILE A 291 15.92 4.68 6.31
C ILE A 291 16.76 3.41 6.45
N LEU A 292 16.23 2.28 5.95
CA LEU A 292 16.99 1.05 5.78
C LEU A 292 17.51 0.94 4.34
N THR A 293 18.73 0.47 4.19
CA THR A 293 19.40 0.30 2.90
C THR A 293 19.95 -1.11 2.74
N TRP A 294 19.99 -1.57 1.50
CA TRP A 294 20.65 -2.81 1.12
C TRP A 294 21.53 -2.52 -0.09
N GLN A 295 22.83 -2.82 0.04
CA GLN A 295 23.83 -2.55 -1.01
C GLN A 295 23.80 -1.09 -1.50
N GLY A 296 23.64 -0.14 -0.56
CA GLY A 296 23.61 1.30 -0.85
C GLY A 296 22.30 1.83 -1.44
N ALA A 297 21.32 0.98 -1.74
CA ALA A 297 20.00 1.38 -2.23
C ALA A 297 18.94 1.28 -1.12
N PRO A 298 17.87 2.10 -1.15
CA PRO A 298 16.73 1.95 -0.23
C PRO A 298 16.15 0.53 -0.26
N ALA A 299 16.06 -0.10 0.91
CA ALA A 299 15.60 -1.48 1.05
C ALA A 299 14.10 -1.62 0.75
N LEU A 300 13.65 -2.80 0.35
CA LEU A 300 12.23 -3.11 0.22
C LEU A 300 11.63 -3.42 1.61
N THR A 301 11.03 -2.43 2.25
CA THR A 301 10.47 -2.54 3.61
C THR A 301 8.96 -2.80 3.59
N MET A 302 8.56 -3.99 3.14
CA MET A 302 7.15 -4.40 3.20
C MET A 302 6.70 -4.63 4.64
N TYR A 303 5.44 -4.32 4.94
CA TYR A 303 4.85 -4.53 6.26
C TYR A 303 3.36 -4.80 6.14
N SER A 304 2.79 -5.51 7.11
CA SER A 304 1.35 -5.77 7.16
C SER A 304 0.85 -5.87 8.59
N SER A 305 -0.48 -5.86 8.79
CA SER A 305 -1.09 -5.85 10.13
C SER A 305 -0.55 -6.96 11.02
N SER A 306 -0.64 -8.22 10.57
CA SER A 306 -0.12 -9.36 11.32
C SER A 306 0.40 -10.42 10.36
N ASN A 307 1.56 -11.00 10.65
CA ASN A 307 2.09 -12.11 9.86
C ASN A 307 1.61 -13.48 10.37
N GLY A 308 0.87 -13.52 11.48
CA GLY A 308 0.30 -14.76 12.03
C GLY A 308 1.31 -15.64 12.79
N GLY A 309 2.45 -15.08 13.20
CA GLY A 309 3.54 -15.78 13.88
C GLY A 309 4.67 -16.26 12.98
N ARG A 310 4.61 -15.95 11.67
CA ARG A 310 5.69 -16.26 10.72
C ARG A 310 5.66 -15.31 9.52
N SER A 311 6.76 -14.59 9.31
CA SER A 311 6.96 -13.76 8.12
C SER A 311 7.14 -14.61 6.87
N LEU A 312 6.82 -14.05 5.70
CA LEU A 312 7.16 -14.66 4.42
C LEU A 312 8.42 -14.05 3.81
N GLY A 313 9.23 -14.93 3.22
CA GLY A 313 10.34 -14.53 2.38
C GLY A 313 9.88 -13.94 1.04
N VAL A 314 10.79 -13.24 0.36
CA VAL A 314 10.61 -12.85 -1.04
C VAL A 314 11.83 -13.31 -1.83
N ASP A 315 11.57 -14.04 -2.91
CA ASP A 315 12.63 -14.53 -3.80
C ASP A 315 13.47 -13.37 -4.34
N GLY A 316 14.79 -13.52 -4.24
CA GLY A 316 15.75 -12.49 -4.65
C GLY A 316 15.89 -11.30 -3.70
N VAL A 317 15.23 -11.30 -2.53
CA VAL A 317 15.36 -10.23 -1.51
C VAL A 317 15.86 -10.82 -0.19
N PRO A 318 17.19 -10.87 0.05
CA PRO A 318 17.80 -11.63 1.16
C PRO A 318 17.39 -11.19 2.57
N TYR A 319 16.91 -9.95 2.72
CA TYR A 319 16.48 -9.36 3.99
C TYR A 319 14.96 -9.41 4.18
N LEU A 320 14.21 -10.04 3.26
CA LEU A 320 12.82 -10.42 3.48
C LEU A 320 12.78 -11.94 3.55
N VAL A 321 12.76 -12.46 4.77
CA VAL A 321 13.00 -13.88 5.04
C VAL A 321 11.76 -14.56 5.63
N ASP A 322 11.62 -15.84 5.31
CA ASP A 322 10.65 -16.72 5.95
C ASP A 322 11.15 -17.11 7.35
N ARG A 323 10.51 -16.59 8.40
CA ARG A 323 10.99 -16.75 9.78
C ARG A 323 9.85 -16.73 10.78
N ARG A 324 9.98 -17.52 11.86
CA ARG A 324 9.09 -17.45 13.02
C ARG A 324 9.18 -16.06 13.65
N ASP A 325 8.02 -15.47 13.91
CA ASP A 325 7.84 -14.21 14.65
C ASP A 325 7.21 -14.52 16.02
N PRO A 326 8.00 -14.54 17.11
CA PRO A 326 7.48 -14.84 18.44
C PRO A 326 6.68 -13.69 19.04
N TRP A 327 6.71 -12.48 18.46
CA TRP A 327 6.05 -11.30 19.02
C TRP A 327 4.70 -11.01 18.38
N ASP A 328 4.37 -11.62 17.24
CA ASP A 328 3.05 -11.49 16.62
C ASP A 328 1.92 -12.12 17.48
N ASP A 329 2.23 -13.14 18.29
CA ASP A 329 1.33 -13.69 19.32
C ASP A 329 1.28 -12.79 20.57
N TRP A 330 1.05 -11.51 20.34
CA TRP A 330 0.85 -10.49 21.36
C TRP A 330 -0.64 -10.44 21.72
N ALA A 331 -0.98 -10.47 23.01
CA ALA A 331 -2.37 -10.58 23.45
C ALA A 331 -3.37 -9.57 22.83
N PRO A 332 -3.00 -8.31 22.56
CA PRO A 332 -3.83 -7.35 21.84
C PRO A 332 -3.99 -7.62 20.34
N ASN A 333 -3.34 -8.62 19.73
CA ASN A 333 -3.43 -8.93 18.31
C ASN A 333 -4.63 -9.85 18.01
N PRO A 334 -5.78 -9.32 17.54
CA PRO A 334 -6.95 -10.15 17.19
C PRO A 334 -6.78 -10.86 15.84
N ASN A 335 -5.62 -10.69 15.19
CA ASN A 335 -5.32 -11.20 13.86
C ASN A 335 -4.28 -12.30 13.89
N HIS A 336 -3.62 -12.54 15.03
CA HIS A 336 -2.71 -13.68 15.18
C HIS A 336 -3.43 -14.98 14.80
N THR A 337 -4.67 -15.13 15.27
CA THR A 337 -5.62 -16.15 14.82
C THR A 337 -6.98 -15.54 14.51
N TRP A 338 -7.71 -16.12 13.56
CA TRP A 338 -9.07 -15.72 13.23
C TRP A 338 -9.93 -16.89 12.76
N MET A 339 -11.24 -16.70 12.79
CA MET A 339 -12.22 -17.63 12.24
C MET A 339 -13.16 -16.90 11.28
N ARG A 340 -13.50 -17.55 10.16
CA ARG A 340 -14.42 -17.01 9.15
C ARG A 340 -15.44 -18.06 8.75
N ARG A 341 -16.70 -17.67 8.65
CA ARG A 341 -17.77 -18.48 8.05
C ARG A 341 -18.13 -17.88 6.71
N ILE A 342 -18.21 -18.72 5.68
CA ILE A 342 -18.56 -18.33 4.30
C ILE A 342 -19.78 -19.15 3.92
N ALA A 343 -20.82 -18.49 3.42
CA ALA A 343 -21.98 -19.20 2.91
C ALA A 343 -21.62 -19.87 1.58
N ASP A 344 -22.10 -21.09 1.35
CA ASP A 344 -21.97 -21.79 0.07
C ASP A 344 -22.51 -20.96 -1.10
N ASP A 345 -23.68 -20.32 -0.94
CA ASP A 345 -24.26 -19.43 -1.97
C ASP A 345 -23.33 -18.28 -2.42
N THR A 346 -22.42 -17.84 -1.55
CA THR A 346 -21.42 -16.81 -1.86
C THR A 346 -20.36 -17.37 -2.82
N LEU A 347 -19.95 -18.63 -2.61
CA LEU A 347 -19.01 -19.33 -3.49
C LEU A 347 -19.68 -19.68 -4.82
N GLU A 348 -20.93 -20.17 -4.78
CA GLU A 348 -21.71 -20.54 -5.96
C GLU A 348 -21.99 -19.31 -6.84
N SER A 349 -22.38 -18.18 -6.24
CA SER A 349 -22.60 -16.93 -6.96
C SER A 349 -21.32 -16.38 -7.58
N ARG A 350 -20.17 -16.55 -6.90
CA ARG A 350 -18.88 -16.06 -7.39
C ARG A 350 -18.30 -16.92 -8.52
N TRP A 351 -18.57 -18.23 -8.49
CA TRP A 351 -18.15 -19.22 -9.48
C TRP A 351 -19.34 -20.08 -9.93
N PRO A 352 -20.23 -19.56 -10.80
CA PRO A 352 -21.50 -20.21 -11.15
C PRO A 352 -21.33 -21.54 -11.91
N ALA A 353 -20.16 -21.79 -12.49
CA ALA A 353 -19.82 -23.07 -13.14
C ALA A 353 -19.82 -24.26 -12.17
N LEU A 354 -19.85 -24.02 -10.84
CA LEU A 354 -19.91 -25.07 -9.84
C LEU A 354 -21.30 -25.73 -9.77
N GLY A 355 -22.38 -25.00 -10.05
CA GLY A 355 -23.70 -25.39 -9.56
C GLY A 355 -23.72 -25.36 -8.03
N GLU A 356 -24.32 -26.36 -7.39
CA GLU A 356 -24.35 -26.47 -5.92
C GLU A 356 -22.99 -26.95 -5.40
N LEU A 357 -22.42 -26.25 -4.42
CA LEU A 357 -21.13 -26.59 -3.84
C LEU A 357 -21.23 -27.88 -3.00
N THR A 358 -20.40 -28.88 -3.33
CA THR A 358 -20.37 -30.18 -2.65
C THR A 358 -19.06 -30.47 -1.95
N GLY A 359 -17.98 -29.74 -2.27
CA GLY A 359 -16.71 -29.93 -1.58
C GLY A 359 -15.65 -28.87 -1.85
N ILE A 360 -14.72 -28.76 -0.90
CA ILE A 360 -13.54 -27.88 -1.01
C ILE A 360 -12.28 -28.67 -0.64
N ARG A 361 -11.24 -28.55 -1.46
CA ARG A 361 -9.93 -29.16 -1.20
C ARG A 361 -8.82 -28.12 -1.31
N VAL A 362 -7.94 -28.05 -0.32
CA VAL A 362 -6.66 -27.34 -0.43
C VAL A 362 -5.72 -28.15 -1.32
N LEU A 363 -5.16 -27.52 -2.36
CA LEU A 363 -4.32 -28.19 -3.35
C LEU A 363 -2.84 -28.20 -2.95
N ALA A 364 -2.32 -27.05 -2.51
CA ALA A 364 -0.93 -26.87 -2.16
C ALA A 364 -0.76 -25.74 -1.14
N ARG A 365 0.38 -25.76 -0.45
CA ARG A 365 0.80 -24.74 0.52
C ARG A 365 2.27 -24.40 0.29
N GLU A 366 2.68 -23.23 0.76
CA GLU A 366 4.06 -22.74 0.60
C GLU A 366 5.09 -23.47 1.48
N GLY A 367 4.65 -24.21 2.51
CA GLY A 367 5.53 -24.85 3.50
C GLY A 367 5.78 -23.96 4.72
N GLY A 368 6.22 -24.57 5.83
CA GLY A 368 6.52 -23.87 7.09
C GLY A 368 5.28 -23.42 7.89
N GLY A 369 5.41 -23.31 9.21
CA GLY A 369 4.32 -22.87 10.09
C GLY A 369 3.15 -23.87 10.26
N GLU A 370 2.13 -23.47 11.03
CA GLU A 370 0.94 -24.29 11.26
C GLU A 370 0.24 -24.69 9.94
N TRP A 371 -0.21 -25.95 9.87
CA TRP A 371 -0.87 -26.58 8.71
C TRP A 371 -0.01 -26.68 7.44
N GLY A 372 1.28 -26.39 7.50
CA GLY A 372 2.16 -26.34 6.32
C GLY A 372 2.12 -25.00 5.58
N GLY A 373 1.65 -23.93 6.24
CA GLY A 373 1.79 -22.55 5.75
C GLY A 373 0.62 -22.06 4.92
N ARG A 374 0.82 -20.95 4.20
CA ARG A 374 -0.25 -20.32 3.41
C ARG A 374 -0.67 -21.18 2.24
N VAL A 375 -1.98 -21.18 1.99
CA VAL A 375 -2.59 -21.91 0.87
C VAL A 375 -2.19 -21.23 -0.43
N LEU A 376 -1.78 -22.02 -1.42
CA LEU A 376 -1.46 -21.56 -2.77
C LEU A 376 -2.69 -21.64 -3.70
N GLY A 377 -3.51 -22.68 -3.55
CA GLY A 377 -4.73 -22.84 -4.33
C GLY A 377 -5.72 -23.81 -3.69
N VAL A 378 -6.98 -23.66 -4.06
CA VAL A 378 -8.08 -24.54 -3.66
C VAL A 378 -8.81 -25.08 -4.89
N ARG A 379 -9.39 -26.27 -4.77
CA ARG A 379 -10.35 -26.80 -5.72
C ARG A 379 -11.73 -26.79 -5.08
N LEU A 380 -12.63 -26.04 -5.68
CA LEU A 380 -14.06 -26.02 -5.39
C LEU A 380 -14.73 -27.06 -6.27
N VAL A 381 -15.56 -27.93 -5.68
CA VAL A 381 -16.26 -29.01 -6.38
C VAL A 381 -17.75 -28.79 -6.16
N GLY A 382 -18.52 -28.79 -7.24
CA GLY A 382 -19.97 -28.68 -7.20
C GLY A 382 -20.66 -29.69 -8.11
N THR A 383 -21.99 -29.64 -8.16
CA THR A 383 -22.81 -30.60 -8.91
C THR A 383 -22.68 -30.47 -10.42
N ALA A 384 -22.34 -29.28 -10.94
CA ALA A 384 -22.19 -29.02 -12.36
C ALA A 384 -20.72 -29.10 -12.84
N GLY A 385 -19.76 -29.02 -11.92
CA GLY A 385 -18.34 -29.01 -12.28
C GLY A 385 -17.40 -28.74 -11.10
N ALA A 386 -16.14 -28.45 -11.42
CA ALA A 386 -15.15 -28.05 -10.43
C ALA A 386 -14.31 -26.89 -10.96
N VAL A 387 -13.91 -26.00 -10.06
CA VAL A 387 -13.08 -24.83 -10.36
C VAL A 387 -11.84 -24.86 -9.46
N THR A 388 -10.67 -24.68 -10.06
CA THR A 388 -9.42 -24.43 -9.32
C THR A 388 -9.24 -22.94 -9.17
N VAL A 389 -9.11 -22.46 -7.94
CA VAL A 389 -9.01 -21.05 -7.60
C VAL A 389 -7.67 -20.80 -6.91
N PRO A 390 -6.81 -19.91 -7.44
CA PRO A 390 -5.64 -19.43 -6.72
C PRO A 390 -6.06 -18.80 -5.38
N ALA A 391 -5.32 -19.07 -4.31
CA ALA A 391 -5.72 -18.60 -2.99
C ALA A 391 -5.70 -17.07 -2.87
N ALA A 392 -4.90 -16.37 -3.69
CA ALA A 392 -4.91 -14.92 -3.79
C ALA A 392 -6.24 -14.39 -4.34
N GLU A 393 -6.79 -15.04 -5.38
CA GLU A 393 -8.12 -14.73 -5.89
C GLU A 393 -9.19 -15.04 -4.85
N LEU A 394 -9.11 -16.19 -4.17
CA LEU A 394 -10.05 -16.56 -3.11
C LEU A 394 -10.05 -15.53 -1.97
N LYS A 395 -8.86 -15.09 -1.53
CA LYS A 395 -8.70 -14.06 -0.50
C LYS A 395 -9.38 -12.76 -0.92
N ALA A 396 -9.10 -12.29 -2.14
CA ALA A 396 -9.65 -11.04 -2.66
C ALA A 396 -11.18 -11.13 -2.82
N ALA A 397 -11.67 -12.21 -3.43
CA ALA A 397 -13.09 -12.41 -3.70
C ALA A 397 -13.94 -12.54 -2.43
N LEU A 398 -13.39 -13.12 -1.36
CA LEU A 398 -14.13 -13.41 -0.12
C LEU A 398 -13.78 -12.48 1.04
N GLY A 399 -12.89 -11.50 0.81
CA GLY A 399 -12.42 -10.57 1.83
C GLY A 399 -11.72 -11.28 3.00
N LEU A 400 -10.94 -12.33 2.72
CA LEU A 400 -10.18 -13.01 3.77
C LEU A 400 -9.02 -12.13 4.25
N LYS A 401 -8.69 -12.23 5.55
CA LYS A 401 -7.56 -11.51 6.13
C LYS A 401 -6.22 -11.95 5.53
N GLU A 402 -6.06 -13.25 5.30
CA GLU A 402 -4.87 -13.88 4.76
C GLU A 402 -5.21 -15.24 4.10
N ARG A 403 -4.29 -15.78 3.30
CA ARG A 403 -4.33 -17.14 2.72
C ARG A 403 -3.82 -18.23 3.68
N TRP A 404 -3.39 -17.88 4.88
CA TRP A 404 -2.94 -18.80 5.92
C TRP A 404 -4.16 -19.31 6.67
N PHE A 405 -4.80 -20.32 6.10
CA PHE A 405 -5.97 -20.92 6.71
C PHE A 405 -6.01 -22.42 6.54
N THR A 406 -6.86 -23.04 7.34
CA THR A 406 -7.32 -24.41 7.20
C THR A 406 -8.84 -24.46 7.17
N LEU A 407 -9.38 -25.49 6.53
CA LEU A 407 -10.81 -25.78 6.53
C LEU A 407 -11.13 -26.55 7.81
N VAL A 408 -12.00 -25.99 8.66
CA VAL A 408 -12.44 -26.62 9.90
C VAL A 408 -13.61 -27.58 9.64
N GLY A 409 -14.39 -27.32 8.60
CA GLY A 409 -15.52 -28.14 8.17
C GLY A 409 -16.61 -27.32 7.50
N ALA A 410 -17.73 -27.96 7.19
CA ALA A 410 -18.95 -27.32 6.71
C ALA A 410 -20.15 -27.70 7.58
N ARG A 411 -21.04 -26.74 7.87
CA ARG A 411 -22.22 -26.93 8.73
C ARG A 411 -23.46 -26.35 8.09
N ARG A 412 -24.59 -27.07 8.09
CA ARG A 412 -25.85 -26.56 7.54
C ARG A 412 -26.24 -25.21 8.18
N ARG A 413 -26.78 -24.33 7.34
CA ARG A 413 -27.45 -23.07 7.68
C ARG A 413 -28.91 -23.42 7.90
N TRP A 414 -29.46 -22.95 9.00
CA TRP A 414 -30.87 -23.13 9.35
C TRP A 414 -31.71 -22.05 8.69
#